data_AF-A0A5N0T767-F1
#
_entry.id   AF-A0A5N0T767-F1
#
_cell.length_a   1.000
_cell.length_b   1.000
_cell.length_c   1.000
_cell.angle_alpha   90.00
_cell.angle_beta   90.00
_cell.angle_gamma   90.00
#
_symmetry.space_group_name_H-M   'P 1'
#
loop_
_entity.id
_entity.type
_entity.pdbx_description
1 polymer ?
#
loop_
_entity_poly.entity_id
_entity_poly.type
_entity_poly.pdbx_seq_one_letter_code
_entity_poly.pdbx_strand_id
1 'polypeptide(L)'
;MNRSTRTQTRTPHAVAIMMAGLAAVMVAAPAAAQPLVGTCGDLPDHLEACTAFECTFTHPFTGGEETRAVVGEENGNCHYRESMPNDGEMNCSYDEATRKTMATYYRSYFTTGGPPDGEDAFNNALKDGTCEVSGY
;
A
#
# COMPACT_ATOMS: atom_id res chain seq x y z
N MET A 1 8.67 -48.64 68.44
CA MET A 1 7.48 -48.67 69.32
C MET A 1 6.57 -47.52 68.86
N ASN A 2 5.50 -47.81 68.09
CA ASN A 2 4.08 -47.87 68.54
C ASN A 2 3.56 -46.49 69.02
N ARG A 3 2.45 -45.87 68.58
CA ARG A 3 1.19 -46.20 67.87
C ARG A 3 0.67 -44.87 67.24
N SER A 4 0.14 -44.82 66.01
CA SER A 4 -1.23 -45.11 65.56
C SER A 4 -2.34 -44.29 66.26
N THR A 5 -3.01 -43.39 65.52
CA THR A 5 -4.48 -43.40 65.35
C THR A 5 -4.94 -42.47 64.21
N ARG A 6 -5.70 -43.07 63.29
CA ARG A 6 -6.49 -42.46 62.20
C ARG A 6 -7.59 -41.56 62.76
N THR A 7 -8.07 -40.59 61.97
CA THR A 7 -9.51 -40.46 61.72
C THR A 7 -9.75 -39.92 60.30
N GLN A 8 -10.75 -40.52 59.65
CA GLN A 8 -11.11 -40.49 58.25
C GLN A 8 -12.55 -39.97 58.14
N THR A 9 -12.84 -39.02 57.25
CA THR A 9 -14.20 -38.65 56.85
C THR A 9 -14.15 -37.99 55.46
N ARG A 10 -14.36 -38.78 54.39
CA ARG A 10 -15.58 -38.88 53.56
C ARG A 10 -15.87 -37.67 52.66
N THR A 11 -15.55 -37.85 51.37
CA THR A 11 -16.20 -37.31 50.15
C THR A 11 -17.71 -37.63 50.14
N PRO A 12 -18.60 -36.93 49.38
CA PRO A 12 -18.57 -36.77 47.90
C PRO A 12 -19.01 -35.34 47.45
N HIS A 13 -18.90 -34.86 46.21
CA HIS A 13 -19.50 -35.33 44.96
C HIS A 13 -18.84 -34.67 43.75
N ALA A 14 -18.96 -35.38 42.63
CA ALA A 14 -18.57 -35.04 41.27
C ALA A 14 -18.92 -33.61 40.81
N VAL A 15 -17.98 -33.02 40.07
CA VAL A 15 -18.29 -32.12 38.95
C VAL A 15 -17.41 -32.55 37.78
N ALA A 16 -18.05 -33.20 36.81
CA ALA A 16 -17.58 -33.28 35.43
C ALA A 16 -17.76 -31.89 34.78
N ILE A 17 -16.85 -31.48 33.90
CA ILE A 17 -17.02 -30.58 32.73
C ILE A 17 -15.63 -30.49 32.07
N MET A 18 -15.38 -31.26 31.01
CA MET A 18 -15.54 -30.95 29.58
C MET A 18 -14.20 -30.61 28.91
N MET A 19 -13.93 -31.37 27.85
CA MET A 19 -12.99 -31.05 26.80
C MET A 19 -13.35 -29.72 26.13
N ALA A 20 -12.35 -28.95 25.70
CA ALA A 20 -12.48 -28.12 24.50
C ALA A 20 -11.08 -27.76 24.00
N GLY A 21 -10.87 -27.99 22.70
CA GLY A 21 -9.58 -27.90 22.05
C GLY A 21 -9.00 -26.48 22.01
N LEU A 22 -7.68 -26.43 22.02
CA LEU A 22 -6.91 -25.27 21.60
C LEU A 22 -7.01 -25.14 20.08
N ALA A 23 -8.06 -24.46 19.62
CA ALA A 23 -8.06 -23.85 18.30
C ALA A 23 -7.07 -22.68 18.35
N ALA A 24 -5.89 -22.86 17.75
CA ALA A 24 -4.95 -21.79 17.48
C ALA A 24 -5.60 -20.85 16.44
N VAL A 25 -6.31 -19.83 16.93
CA VAL A 25 -6.78 -18.73 16.11
C VAL A 25 -5.53 -17.96 15.68
N MET A 26 -5.09 -18.15 14.44
CA MET A 26 -4.14 -17.24 13.82
C MET A 26 -4.85 -15.89 13.66
N VAL A 27 -4.57 -14.97 14.58
CA VAL A 27 -4.93 -13.57 14.43
C VAL A 27 -4.09 -13.05 13.26
N ALA A 28 -4.72 -12.93 12.09
CA ALA A 28 -4.14 -12.19 10.98
C ALA A 28 -3.83 -10.78 11.49
N ALA A 29 -2.55 -10.45 11.58
CA ALA A 29 -2.13 -9.10 11.91
C ALA A 29 -2.74 -8.15 10.87
N PRO A 30 -3.35 -7.03 11.28
CA PRO A 30 -3.76 -6.02 10.32
C PRO A 30 -2.51 -5.53 9.59
N ALA A 31 -2.55 -5.54 8.26
CA ALA A 31 -1.58 -4.83 7.44
C ALA A 31 -1.64 -3.37 7.88
N ALA A 32 -0.68 -2.96 8.73
CA ALA A 32 -0.56 -1.58 9.14
C ALA A 32 -0.18 -0.80 7.88
N ALA A 33 -1.14 -0.05 7.33
CA ALA A 33 -0.90 0.96 6.33
C ALA A 33 0.21 1.87 6.87
N GLN A 34 1.40 1.73 6.29
CA GLN A 34 2.54 2.56 6.65
C GLN A 34 2.18 4.01 6.28
N PRO A 35 2.60 5.02 7.07
CA PRO A 35 2.40 6.42 6.69
C PRO A 35 3.12 6.66 5.36
N LEU A 36 2.33 6.91 4.31
CA LEU A 36 2.80 7.07 2.94
C LEU A 36 3.27 8.52 2.74
N VAL A 37 4.41 8.92 3.31
CA VAL A 37 4.90 10.30 3.12
C VAL A 37 6.42 10.32 2.90
N GLY A 38 6.85 10.56 1.66
CA GLY A 38 8.24 10.80 1.26
C GLY A 38 8.39 12.06 0.40
N THR A 39 9.63 12.45 0.05
CA THR A 39 9.84 13.41 -1.05
C THR A 39 9.63 12.67 -2.38
N CYS A 40 9.06 13.32 -3.39
CA CYS A 40 8.77 12.62 -4.65
C CYS A 40 10.01 12.14 -5.44
N GLY A 41 11.23 12.33 -4.94
CA GLY A 41 12.46 11.83 -5.56
C GLY A 41 12.54 10.30 -5.63
N ASP A 42 11.91 9.60 -4.67
CA ASP A 42 11.91 8.12 -4.62
C ASP A 42 10.74 7.50 -5.40
N LEU A 43 9.82 8.32 -5.91
CA LEU A 43 8.66 7.87 -6.70
C LEU A 43 9.04 6.94 -7.87
N PRO A 44 10.11 7.19 -8.67
CA PRO A 44 10.49 6.30 -9.76
C PRO A 44 10.72 4.86 -9.31
N ASP A 45 11.42 4.68 -8.20
CA ASP A 45 11.81 3.36 -7.71
C ASP A 45 10.60 2.61 -7.13
N HIS A 46 9.73 3.33 -6.42
CA HIS A 46 8.49 2.77 -5.92
C HIS A 46 7.50 2.41 -7.04
N LEU A 47 7.41 3.22 -8.09
CA LEU A 47 6.57 2.95 -9.26
C LEU A 47 7.08 1.76 -10.07
N GLU A 48 8.40 1.68 -10.27
CA GLU A 48 9.05 0.57 -10.99
C GLU A 48 8.84 -0.77 -10.29
N ALA A 49 9.00 -0.78 -8.96
CA ALA A 49 8.79 -1.94 -8.10
C ALA A 49 7.30 -2.20 -7.79
N CYS A 50 6.42 -1.28 -8.16
CA CYS A 50 5.01 -1.26 -7.78
C CYS A 50 4.76 -1.46 -6.27
N THR A 51 5.47 -0.68 -5.46
CA THR A 51 5.35 -0.73 -4.00
C THR A 51 4.60 0.50 -3.50
N ALA A 52 3.76 0.31 -2.48
CA ALA A 52 2.95 1.38 -1.92
C ALA A 52 3.82 2.55 -1.47
N PHE A 53 3.53 3.75 -1.97
CA PHE A 53 4.27 4.98 -1.70
C PHE A 53 3.38 6.18 -1.97
N GLU A 54 3.54 7.25 -1.21
CA GLU A 54 2.88 8.52 -1.50
C GLU A 54 3.82 9.67 -1.13
N CYS A 55 3.72 10.74 -1.90
CA CYS A 55 4.49 11.95 -1.72
C CYS A 55 3.62 13.15 -2.11
N THR A 56 3.93 14.31 -1.53
CA THR A 56 3.34 15.57 -1.94
C THR A 56 4.31 16.36 -2.81
N PHE A 57 3.77 17.17 -3.72
CA PHE A 57 4.53 18.09 -4.54
C PHE A 57 3.80 19.41 -4.71
N THR A 58 4.55 20.49 -4.91
CA THR A 58 3.96 21.78 -5.26
C THR A 58 3.71 21.81 -6.77
N HIS A 59 2.45 21.95 -7.16
CA HIS A 59 2.07 22.01 -8.56
C HIS A 59 2.58 23.30 -9.23
N PRO A 60 3.31 23.22 -10.36
CA PRO A 60 4.08 24.35 -10.90
C PRO A 60 3.22 25.50 -11.43
N PHE A 61 1.95 25.25 -11.77
CA PHE A 61 1.07 26.28 -12.32
C PHE A 61 0.20 26.97 -11.27
N THR A 62 -0.21 26.23 -10.24
CA THR A 62 -1.14 26.72 -9.21
C THR A 62 -0.44 27.07 -7.91
N GLY A 63 0.75 26.52 -7.66
CA GLY A 63 1.45 26.62 -6.38
C GLY A 63 0.77 25.84 -5.25
N GLY A 64 -0.29 25.09 -5.55
CA GLY A 64 -0.99 24.23 -4.59
C GLY A 64 -0.19 22.97 -4.29
N GLU A 65 -0.40 22.41 -3.09
CA GLU A 65 0.10 21.08 -2.77
C GLU A 65 -0.82 20.02 -3.36
N GLU A 66 -0.23 19.13 -4.14
CA GLU A 66 -0.87 17.98 -4.74
C GLU A 66 -0.16 16.70 -4.28
N THR A 67 -0.82 15.57 -4.45
CA THR A 67 -0.37 14.26 -3.96
C THR A 67 -0.16 13.31 -5.12
N ARG A 68 0.89 12.48 -5.05
CA ARG A 68 1.13 11.35 -5.94
C ARG A 68 1.23 10.09 -5.11
N ALA A 69 0.58 9.02 -5.53
CA ALA A 69 0.56 7.76 -4.83
C ALA A 69 0.74 6.59 -5.80
N VAL A 70 1.70 5.70 -5.50
CA VAL A 70 1.70 4.33 -5.98
C VAL A 70 0.87 3.53 -4.99
N VAL A 71 -0.29 3.04 -5.41
CA VAL A 71 -1.24 2.31 -4.55
C VAL A 71 -0.74 0.88 -4.32
N GLY A 72 -0.21 0.25 -5.37
CA GLY A 72 0.27 -1.12 -5.36
C GLY A 72 -0.25 -1.91 -6.56
N GLU A 73 0.04 -3.22 -6.56
CA GLU A 73 -0.32 -4.11 -7.66
C GLU A 73 -1.70 -4.73 -7.44
N GLU A 74 -2.57 -4.65 -8.45
CA GLU A 74 -3.87 -5.33 -8.51
C GLU A 74 -4.06 -5.90 -9.91
N ASN A 75 -4.46 -7.17 -10.02
CA ASN A 75 -4.68 -7.86 -11.30
C ASN A 75 -3.50 -7.81 -12.28
N GLY A 76 -2.26 -7.72 -11.78
CA GLY A 76 -1.03 -7.64 -12.59
C GLY A 76 -0.70 -6.24 -13.12
N ASN A 77 -1.49 -5.23 -12.75
CA ASN A 77 -1.23 -3.83 -13.06
C ASN A 77 -0.87 -3.06 -11.79
N CYS A 78 -0.01 -2.07 -11.96
CA CYS A 78 0.34 -1.12 -10.93
C CYS A 78 -0.62 0.06 -10.93
N HIS A 79 -1.30 0.28 -9.81
CA HIS A 79 -2.20 1.40 -9.65
C HIS A 79 -1.43 2.63 -9.15
N TYR A 80 -1.56 3.71 -9.89
CA TYR A 80 -0.99 5.02 -9.58
C TYR A 80 -2.10 6.07 -9.56
N ARG A 81 -1.99 7.03 -8.64
CA ARG A 81 -2.94 8.13 -8.49
C ARG A 81 -2.20 9.45 -8.31
N GLU A 82 -2.71 10.50 -8.92
CA GLU A 82 -2.23 11.87 -8.75
C GLU A 82 -3.41 12.81 -8.54
N SER A 83 -3.37 13.63 -7.49
CA SER A 83 -4.33 14.70 -7.33
C SER A 83 -3.96 15.86 -8.26
N MET A 84 -4.98 16.49 -8.80
CA MET A 84 -4.87 17.59 -9.74
C MET A 84 -5.69 18.77 -9.21
N PRO A 85 -5.36 20.02 -9.62
CA PRO A 85 -6.13 21.19 -9.22
C PRO A 85 -7.62 21.07 -9.56
N ASN A 86 -8.46 21.76 -8.77
CA ASN A 86 -9.93 21.77 -8.88
C ASN A 86 -10.61 20.43 -8.53
N ASP A 87 -10.11 19.72 -7.51
CA ASP A 87 -10.62 18.40 -7.10
C ASP A 87 -10.48 17.33 -8.20
N GLY A 88 -9.56 17.56 -9.14
CA GLY A 88 -9.23 16.62 -10.18
C GLY A 88 -8.44 15.44 -9.62
N GLU A 89 -8.65 14.27 -10.19
CA GLU A 89 -7.80 13.11 -9.94
C GLU A 89 -7.42 12.44 -11.26
N MET A 90 -6.15 12.12 -11.38
CA MET A 90 -5.67 11.19 -12.39
C MET A 90 -5.45 9.83 -11.75
N ASN A 91 -6.04 8.80 -12.35
CA ASN A 91 -5.88 7.41 -11.96
C ASN A 91 -5.28 6.65 -13.13
N CYS A 92 -4.25 5.85 -12.86
CA CYS A 92 -3.57 5.07 -13.88
C CYS A 92 -3.41 3.61 -13.45
N SER A 93 -3.44 2.71 -14.43
CA SER A 93 -3.27 1.26 -14.26
C SER A 93 -2.17 0.76 -15.20
N TYR A 94 -0.93 0.75 -14.73
CA TYR A 94 0.24 0.44 -15.55
C TYR A 94 0.59 -1.04 -15.56
N ASP A 95 0.72 -1.65 -16.73
CA ASP A 95 1.41 -2.93 -16.83
C ASP A 95 2.92 -2.79 -16.52
N GLU A 96 3.65 -3.91 -16.46
CA GLU A 96 5.08 -3.91 -16.11
C GLU A 96 5.93 -3.06 -17.07
N ALA A 97 5.64 -3.11 -18.37
CA ALA A 97 6.39 -2.36 -19.37
C ALA A 97 6.15 -0.85 -19.20
N THR A 98 4.88 -0.47 -19.03
CA THR A 98 4.45 0.92 -18.90
C THR A 98 4.95 1.52 -17.59
N ARG A 99 4.88 0.79 -16.46
CA ARG A 99 5.38 1.32 -15.17
C ARG A 99 6.88 1.58 -15.19
N LYS A 100 7.66 0.77 -15.91
CA LYS A 100 9.11 1.00 -16.12
C LYS A 100 9.39 2.22 -17.00
N THR A 101 8.59 2.40 -18.06
CA THR A 101 8.66 3.61 -18.89
C THR A 101 8.32 4.86 -18.06
N MET A 102 7.25 4.82 -17.27
CA MET A 102 6.85 5.92 -16.40
C MET A 102 7.86 6.20 -15.29
N ALA A 103 8.45 5.16 -14.68
CA ALA A 103 9.54 5.33 -13.72
C ALA A 103 10.74 6.04 -14.36
N THR A 104 11.12 5.66 -15.58
CA THR A 104 12.19 6.32 -16.33
C THR A 104 11.85 7.78 -16.63
N TYR A 105 10.61 8.06 -17.02
CA TYR A 105 10.11 9.43 -17.22
C TYR A 105 10.27 10.27 -15.95
N TYR A 106 9.76 9.82 -14.79
CA TYR A 106 9.87 10.57 -13.54
C TYR A 106 11.33 10.75 -13.10
N ARG A 107 12.18 9.72 -13.29
CA ARG A 107 13.62 9.80 -13.00
C ARG A 107 14.29 10.88 -13.85
N SER A 108 13.95 10.98 -15.13
CA SER A 108 14.43 12.05 -16.02
C SER A 108 13.86 13.41 -15.60
N TYR A 109 12.58 13.49 -15.25
CA TYR A 109 11.94 14.73 -14.82
C TYR A 109 12.64 15.32 -13.59
N PHE A 110 12.94 14.50 -12.58
CA PHE A 110 13.60 14.95 -11.36
C PHE A 110 15.10 15.26 -11.51
N THR A 111 15.77 14.73 -12.54
CA THR A 111 17.23 14.92 -12.73
C THR A 111 17.59 15.93 -13.82
N THR A 112 16.85 15.95 -14.92
CA THR A 112 17.13 16.80 -16.10
C THR A 112 16.01 17.77 -16.45
N GLY A 113 14.86 17.73 -15.73
CA GLY A 113 13.70 18.58 -16.00
C GLY A 113 12.77 18.06 -17.09
N GLY A 114 12.95 16.81 -17.53
CA GLY A 114 12.08 16.13 -18.51
C GLY A 114 12.85 15.20 -19.47
N PRO A 115 12.14 14.34 -20.22
CA PRO A 115 12.76 13.43 -21.18
C PRO A 115 13.36 14.19 -22.39
N PRO A 116 14.50 13.74 -22.93
CA PRO A 116 15.28 14.46 -23.95
C PRO A 116 14.65 14.47 -25.36
N ASP A 117 13.70 13.58 -25.62
CA ASP A 117 13.08 13.30 -26.92
C ASP A 117 11.66 13.85 -27.05
N GLY A 118 11.11 14.48 -26.01
CA GLY A 118 9.75 15.03 -26.04
C GLY A 118 8.66 13.97 -26.24
N GLU A 119 9.01 12.69 -26.10
CA GLU A 119 8.08 11.58 -26.08
C GLU A 119 7.38 11.61 -24.71
N ASP A 120 6.18 12.17 -24.70
CA ASP A 120 5.44 12.35 -23.45
C ASP A 120 4.73 11.04 -23.12
N ALA A 121 5.44 10.15 -22.42
CA ALA A 121 4.93 8.87 -21.92
C ALA A 121 3.57 9.03 -21.22
N PHE A 122 3.38 10.16 -20.54
CA PHE A 122 2.13 10.56 -19.93
C PHE A 122 1.01 10.79 -20.95
N ASN A 123 1.24 11.56 -22.02
CA ASN A 123 0.24 11.78 -23.07
C ASN A 123 -0.12 10.49 -23.80
N ASN A 124 0.81 9.55 -23.94
CA ASN A 124 0.51 8.25 -24.52
C ASN A 124 -0.38 7.44 -23.58
N ALA A 125 -0.08 7.42 -22.28
CA ALA A 125 -0.92 6.78 -21.26
C ALA A 125 -2.34 7.39 -21.18
N LEU A 126 -2.51 8.68 -21.42
CA LEU A 126 -3.84 9.30 -21.54
C LEU A 126 -4.58 8.88 -22.81
N LYS A 127 -3.87 8.73 -23.93
CA LYS A 127 -4.48 8.39 -25.24
C LYS A 127 -4.91 6.93 -25.34
N ASP A 128 -4.17 6.02 -24.72
CA ASP A 128 -4.45 4.60 -24.75
C ASP A 128 -5.38 4.14 -23.61
N GLY A 129 -5.75 5.04 -22.69
CA GLY A 129 -6.64 4.78 -21.56
C GLY A 129 -5.95 4.15 -20.36
N THR A 130 -4.62 4.05 -20.37
CA THR A 130 -3.83 3.61 -19.22
C THR A 130 -3.97 4.57 -18.04
N CYS A 131 -4.13 5.86 -18.33
CA CYS A 131 -4.44 6.92 -17.38
C CYS A 131 -5.76 7.60 -17.74
N GLU A 132 -6.58 7.82 -16.73
CA GLU A 132 -7.83 8.56 -16.82
C GLU A 132 -7.79 9.75 -15.87
N VAL A 133 -8.12 10.93 -16.37
CA VAL A 133 -8.33 12.12 -15.54
C VAL A 133 -9.82 12.29 -15.31
N SER A 134 -10.21 12.61 -14.10
CA SER A 134 -11.58 12.87 -13.69
C SER A 134 -11.64 14.07 -12.75
N GLY A 135 -12.85 14.59 -12.48
CA GLY A 135 -13.05 15.63 -11.46
C GLY A 135 -12.64 17.03 -11.89
N TYR A 136 -12.85 17.40 -13.16
CA TYR A 136 -12.64 18.76 -13.68
C TYR A 136 -13.91 19.38 -14.24
#